data_AF-A0A0G4NE45-F1
#
_entry.id   AF-A0A0G4NE45-F1
#
_cell.length_a   1.000
_cell.length_b   1.000
_cell.length_c   1.000
_cell.angle_alpha   90.00
_cell.angle_beta   90.00
_cell.angle_gamma   90.00
#
_symmetry.space_group_name_H-M   'P 1'
#
loop_
_entity.id
_entity.type
_entity.pdbx_description
1 polymer ?
#
loop_
_entity_poly.entity_id
_entity_poly.type
_entity_poly.pdbx_seq_one_letter_code
_entity_poly.pdbx_strand_id
1 'polypeptide(L)' 'MPPRSGTSRKSDASRRKSRPSDVQPGDPVPQRAKRRYRPGTVALREIRKYQSSTDLLLRKLPFARLVGAFWSMGAR' A
#
# COMPACT_ATOMS: atom_id res chain seq x y z
N MET A 1 -26.51 17.72 -52.74
CA MET A 1 -25.67 18.79 -52.14
C MET A 1 -25.30 18.41 -50.70
N PRO A 2 -24.03 18.44 -50.28
CA PRO A 2 -23.66 18.31 -48.87
C PRO A 2 -23.56 19.70 -48.19
N PRO A 3 -24.00 19.86 -46.93
CA PRO A 3 -23.60 21.03 -46.12
C PRO A 3 -22.19 20.85 -45.54
N ARG A 4 -21.49 21.99 -45.43
CA ARG A 4 -20.10 22.16 -44.97
C ARG A 4 -19.97 22.32 -43.45
N SER A 5 -18.85 21.82 -42.93
CA SER A 5 -18.05 22.27 -41.77
C SER A 5 -18.70 22.49 -40.39
N GLY A 6 -18.15 21.81 -39.39
CA GLY A 6 -18.31 22.14 -37.97
C GLY A 6 -17.56 21.18 -37.07
N THR A 7 -16.23 21.24 -37.07
CA THR A 7 -15.38 20.52 -36.12
C THR A 7 -15.69 20.96 -34.69
N SER A 8 -16.32 20.10 -33.89
CA SER A 8 -16.31 20.23 -32.43
C SER A 8 -15.46 19.10 -31.85
N ARG A 9 -14.14 19.25 -31.96
CA ARG A 9 -13.24 18.57 -30.99
C ARG A 9 -13.43 19.32 -29.68
N LYS A 10 -14.35 18.83 -28.84
CA LYS A 10 -14.31 19.16 -27.42
C LYS A 10 -12.94 18.73 -26.94
N SER A 11 -12.08 19.71 -26.69
CA SER A 11 -10.87 19.54 -25.93
C SER A 11 -11.28 18.92 -24.60
N ASP A 12 -10.99 17.63 -24.44
CA ASP A 12 -10.81 17.02 -23.14
C ASP A 12 -9.67 17.80 -22.50
N ALA A 13 -10.05 18.89 -21.82
CA ALA A 13 -9.17 19.74 -21.06
C ALA A 13 -8.65 18.86 -19.93
N SER A 14 -7.53 18.21 -20.27
CA SER A 14 -6.64 17.47 -19.42
C SER A 14 -6.86 17.84 -17.97
N ARG A 15 -7.44 16.90 -17.22
CA ARG A 15 -7.38 16.86 -15.77
C ARG A 15 -5.89 16.78 -15.38
N ARG A 16 -5.18 17.90 -15.49
CA ARG A 16 -3.75 18.01 -15.15
C ARG A 16 -3.65 17.84 -13.66
N LYS A 17 -3.38 16.61 -13.25
CA LYS A 17 -2.91 16.33 -11.90
C LYS A 17 -1.61 17.11 -11.73
N SER A 18 -1.61 18.08 -10.82
CA SER A 18 -0.46 18.96 -10.55
C SER A 18 0.81 18.11 -10.40
N ARG A 19 1.81 18.40 -11.23
CA ARG A 19 3.12 17.75 -11.14
C ARG A 19 3.80 18.34 -9.90
N PRO A 20 4.45 17.53 -9.05
CA PRO A 20 5.07 18.00 -7.81
C PRO A 20 6.22 19.01 -8.03
N SER A 21 6.66 19.19 -9.28
CA SER A 21 7.67 20.18 -9.69
C SER A 21 7.15 21.62 -9.76
N ASP A 22 5.85 21.83 -9.59
CA ASP A 22 5.20 23.16 -9.67
C ASP A 22 4.94 23.78 -8.28
N VAL A 23 5.56 23.22 -7.23
CA VAL A 23 5.44 23.67 -5.84
C VAL A 23 6.55 24.68 -5.55
N GLN A 24 6.20 25.93 -5.24
CA GLN A 24 7.16 26.97 -4.91
C GLN A 24 7.59 26.91 -3.44
N PRO A 25 8.78 27.43 -3.08
CA PRO A 25 9.18 27.60 -1.69
C PRO A 25 8.17 28.49 -0.93
N GLY A 26 7.47 27.93 0.05
CA GLY A 26 6.40 28.61 0.81
C GLY A 26 5.00 28.06 0.55
N ASP A 27 4.80 27.30 -0.54
CA ASP A 27 3.54 26.62 -0.79
C ASP A 27 3.34 25.42 0.16
N PRO A 28 2.11 25.12 0.60
CA PRO A 28 1.84 23.88 1.31
C PRO A 28 2.12 22.69 0.38
N VAL A 29 3.02 21.80 0.81
CA VAL A 29 3.34 20.58 0.05
C VAL A 29 2.05 19.80 -0.18
N PRO A 30 1.69 19.46 -1.45
CA PRO A 30 0.47 18.75 -1.73
C PRO A 30 0.51 17.37 -1.06
N GLN A 31 -0.27 17.20 0.01
CA GLN A 31 -0.42 15.93 0.69
C GLN A 31 -1.18 14.97 -0.22
N ARG A 32 -0.45 14.10 -0.90
CA ARG A 32 -1.04 13.05 -1.74
C ARG A 32 -1.87 12.14 -0.84
N ALA A 33 -3.14 11.96 -1.18
CA ALA A 33 -3.98 10.97 -0.53
C ALA A 33 -3.26 9.61 -0.49
N LYS A 34 -3.18 9.01 0.71
CA LYS A 34 -2.59 7.68 0.87
C LYS A 34 -3.42 6.70 0.05
N ARG A 35 -2.80 6.08 -0.96
CA ARG A 35 -3.46 5.07 -1.79
C ARG A 35 -3.80 3.86 -0.90
N ARG A 36 -5.08 3.50 -0.85
CA ARG A 36 -5.53 2.28 -0.18
C ARG A 36 -5.34 1.08 -1.11
N TYR A 37 -4.79 -0.01 -0.59
CA TYR A 37 -4.70 -1.27 -1.32
C TYR A 37 -6.08 -1.95 -1.38
N ARG A 38 -6.32 -2.71 -2.46
CA ARG A 38 -7.51 -3.57 -2.54
C ARG A 38 -7.41 -4.68 -1.49
N PRO A 39 -8.54 -5.19 -0.97
CA PRO A 39 -8.53 -6.35 -0.09
C PRO A 39 -7.75 -7.50 -0.77
N GLY A 40 -7.00 -8.26 0.03
CA GLY A 40 -6.14 -9.34 -0.47
C GLY A 40 -4.78 -8.91 -1.04
N THR A 41 -4.59 -7.66 -1.48
CA THR A 41 -3.29 -7.23 -2.06
C THR A 41 -2.14 -7.30 -1.04
N VAL A 42 -2.38 -6.84 0.19
CA VAL A 42 -1.36 -6.89 1.25
C VAL A 42 -1.14 -8.33 1.72
N ALA A 43 -2.21 -9.10 1.88
CA ALA A 43 -2.15 -10.50 2.27
C ALA A 43 -1.30 -11.34 1.29
N LEU A 44 -1.52 -11.21 -0.02
CA LEU A 44 -0.74 -11.93 -1.03
C LEU A 44 0.75 -11.55 -1.00
N ARG A 45 1.07 -10.28 -0.70
CA ARG A 45 2.45 -9.82 -0.54
C ARG A 45 3.10 -10.44 0.70
N GLU A 46 2.38 -10.51 1.81
CA GLU A 46 2.86 -11.12 3.05
C GLU A 46 3.04 -12.63 2.91
N ILE A 47 2.10 -13.34 2.29
CA ILE A 47 2.22 -14.79 1.99
C ILE A 47 3.49 -15.07 1.20
N ARG A 48 3.72 -14.33 0.10
CA ARG A 48 4.93 -14.48 -0.71
C ARG A 48 6.20 -14.22 0.09
N LYS A 49 6.20 -13.18 0.95
CA LYS A 49 7.34 -12.85 1.81
C LYS A 49 7.65 -14.01 2.77
N TYR A 50 6.66 -14.49 3.52
CA TYR A 50 6.86 -15.53 4.53
C TYR A 50 7.07 -16.94 3.95
N GLN A 51 6.70 -17.18 2.70
CA GLN A 51 7.04 -18.42 2.00
C GLN A 51 8.44 -18.39 1.39
N SER A 52 9.01 -17.19 1.18
CA SER A 52 10.37 -17.02 0.65
C SER A 52 11.45 -17.04 1.73
N SER A 53 11.11 -16.70 2.98
CA SER A 53 12.03 -16.75 4.13
C SER A 53 11.54 -17.75 5.17
N THR A 54 12.38 -18.05 6.15
CA THR A 54 12.08 -18.98 7.26
C THR A 54 12.21 -18.30 8.62
N ASP A 55 12.04 -16.98 8.67
CA ASP A 55 12.12 -16.21 9.90
C ASP A 55 11.00 -16.61 10.89
N LEU A 56 11.29 -16.51 12.18
CA LEU A 56 10.28 -16.78 13.21
C LEU A 56 9.14 -15.76 13.13
N LEU A 57 7.91 -16.26 13.01
CA LEU A 57 6.70 -15.43 13.03
C LEU A 57 6.31 -14.97 14.44
N LEU A 58 6.85 -15.63 15.47
CA LEU A 58 6.65 -15.31 16.88
C LEU A 58 7.91 -14.72 17.49
N ARG A 59 7.74 -13.82 18.46
CA ARG A 59 8.84 -13.25 19.24
C ARG A 59 9.45 -14.32 20.15
N LYS A 60 10.79 -14.43 20.19
CA LYS A 60 11.51 -15.48 20.91
C LYS A 60 11.20 -15.53 22.42
N LEU A 61 11.36 -14.41 23.14
CA LEU A 61 11.20 -14.37 24.60
C LEU A 61 9.82 -14.79 25.13
N PRO A 62 8.69 -14.24 24.62
CA PRO A 62 7.37 -14.67 25.09
C PRO A 62 7.07 -16.14 24.76
N PHE A 63 7.56 -16.64 23.61
CA PHE A 63 7.40 -18.05 23.25
C PHE A 63 8.23 -18.96 24.19
N ALA A 64 9.47 -18.59 24.50
CA ALA A 64 10.33 -19.34 25.42
C ALA A 64 9.72 -19.44 26.84
N ARG A 65 9.10 -18.35 27.33
CA ARG A 65 8.38 -18.36 28.63
C ARG A 65 7.20 -19.32 28.63
N LEU A 66 6.42 -19.35 27.54
CA LEU A 66 5.28 -20.25 27.41
C LEU A 66 5.73 -21.72 27.44
N VAL A 67 6.80 -22.03 26.70
CA VAL A 67 7.39 -23.38 26.70
C VAL A 67 7.86 -23.76 28.10
N GLY A 68 8.62 -22.88 28.78
CA GLY A 68 9.06 -23.12 30.16
C GLY A 68 7.92 -23.32 31.16
N ALA A 69 6.84 -22.56 31.04
CA ALA A 69 5.65 -22.73 31.87
C ALA A 69 4.97 -24.09 31.63
N PHE A 70 4.86 -24.52 30.37
CA PHE A 70 4.27 -25.82 30.02
C PHE A 70 5.04 -26.99 30.63
N TRP A 71 6.37 -26.98 30.52
CA TRP A 71 7.22 -28.03 31.09
C TRP A 71 7.16 -28.07 32.62
N SER A 72 7.09 -26.92 33.29
CA SER A 72 6.94 -26.84 34.75
C SER A 72 5.60 -27.42 35.24
N MET A 73 4.56 -27.37 34.39
CA MET A 73 3.23 -27.90 34.72
C MET A 73 3.14 -29.43 34.57
N GLY A 74 3.94 -30.04 33.70
CA GLY A 74 4.01 -31.50 33.52
C GLY A 74 5.07 -32.21 34.37
N ALA A 75 5.94 -31.45 35.05
CA ALA A 75 6.99 -31.96 35.94
C ALA A 75 6.56 -32.01 37.42
N ARG A 76 5.25 -31.93 37.70
CA ARG A 76 4.64 -32.19 39.00
C ARG A 76 3.75 -33.41 38.93
#